data_AF-A0A0C2A590-F1
#
_entry.id   AF-A0A0C2A590-F1
#
_cell.length_a   1.000
_cell.length_b   1.000
_cell.length_c   1.000
_cell.angle_alpha   90.00
_cell.angle_beta   90.00
_cell.angle_gamma   90.00
#
_symmetry.space_group_name_H-M   'P 1'
#
loop_
_entity.id
_entity.type
_entity.pdbx_description
1 polymer ?
#
loop_
_entity_poly.entity_id
_entity_poly.type
_entity_poly.pdbx_seq_one_letter_code
_entity_poly.pdbx_strand_id
1 'polypeptide(L)'
;MLEGEDPRIETIRDNLLEALLESGHGVATPPDPTQGDPIAELLAVSQQIRDTARAERALRVAAEQRLEELLEVVVALVSFDYARKATISDSNDVFDGMAAGLNMLGEELSSSTVSRDYVTNIIESMTDAVIVADPEGIIATANGATSTLVGRPSEDLLGQPLTEALPGVAVESLLDASGGRELELVLSRPDKSGKSGDTNEVVTASLSASVMRHRGKLVGLVCVVRDTTESRRLDEERWRLREAVQRQAILVEELSTPLIPITDQILVMPLVGPVDAHRATQMTEVLLQGIVARHAKVAILDITGVRSIDLEAVVGITRATRAAGLVGAEVLLTGIRPDVVRSLIEIGTDVDSFVSFSTLQSGIVHAMSRVARRPQR
;
A
#
# COMPACT_ATOMS: atom_id res chain seq x y z
N MET A 1 48.55 98.84 19.77
CA MET A 1 47.21 99.42 19.60
C MET A 1 47.00 99.82 18.15
N LEU A 2 46.57 98.86 17.34
CA LEU A 2 45.61 99.04 16.26
C LEU A 2 44.68 97.83 16.42
N GLU A 3 43.85 97.92 17.45
CA GLU A 3 42.69 97.07 17.69
C GLU A 3 41.67 97.40 16.59
N GLY A 4 41.31 96.38 15.85
CA GLY A 4 40.37 96.42 14.75
C GLY A 4 40.39 95.04 14.14
N GLU A 5 39.62 94.13 14.75
CA GLU A 5 39.36 92.81 14.18
C GLU A 5 38.99 93.01 12.70
N ASP A 6 39.67 92.28 11.80
CA ASP A 6 39.33 92.34 10.39
C ASP A 6 37.88 91.85 10.25
N PRO A 7 36.94 92.67 9.75
CA PRO A 7 35.52 92.32 9.69
C PRO A 7 35.26 91.03 8.88
N ARG A 8 36.23 90.62 8.04
CA ARG A 8 36.20 89.34 7.33
C ARG A 8 36.37 88.14 8.27
N ILE A 9 37.16 88.25 9.33
CA ILE A 9 37.35 87.19 10.35
C ILE A 9 36.04 86.96 11.10
N GLU A 10 35.35 88.04 11.48
CA GLU A 10 34.05 87.98 12.14
C GLU A 10 32.98 87.34 11.23
N THR A 11 32.94 87.75 9.96
CA THR A 11 32.04 87.17 8.96
C THR A 11 32.30 85.67 8.73
N ILE A 12 33.58 85.24 8.70
CA ILE A 12 33.93 83.82 8.55
C ILE A 12 33.51 83.03 9.80
N ARG A 13 33.71 83.57 11.00
CA ARG A 13 33.29 82.95 12.25
C ARG A 13 31.77 82.74 12.28
N ASP A 14 31.02 83.79 11.95
CA ASP A 14 29.56 83.75 11.99
C ASP A 14 29.00 82.75 10.97
N ASN A 15 29.55 82.71 9.74
CA ASN A 15 29.18 81.71 8.73
C ASN A 15 29.49 80.26 9.17
N LEU A 16 30.61 80.03 9.86
CA LEU A 16 30.96 78.69 10.35
C LEU A 16 30.08 78.26 11.54
N LEU A 17 29.72 79.21 12.42
CA LEU A 17 28.77 78.97 13.50
C LEU A 17 27.36 78.70 12.95
N GLU A 18 26.94 79.41 11.92
CA GLU A 18 25.67 79.17 11.22
C GLU A 18 25.66 77.77 10.58
N ALA A 19 26.75 77.36 9.90
CA ALA A 19 26.88 76.01 9.34
C ALA A 19 26.84 74.90 10.41
N LEU A 20 27.36 75.14 11.62
CA LEU A 20 27.23 74.21 12.74
C LEU A 20 25.79 74.13 13.25
N LEU A 21 25.10 75.26 13.37
CA LEU A 21 23.70 75.31 13.82
C LEU A 21 22.76 74.61 12.84
N GLU A 22 22.96 74.81 11.52
CA GLU A 22 22.18 74.14 10.48
C GLU A 22 22.39 72.62 10.44
N SER A 23 23.56 72.12 10.88
CA SER A 23 23.85 70.68 10.97
C SER A 23 23.14 69.95 12.14
N GLY A 24 22.35 70.68 12.94
CA GLY A 24 21.44 70.11 13.94
C GLY A 24 22.12 69.47 15.16
N HIS A 25 23.45 69.59 15.30
CA HIS A 25 24.20 69.05 16.43
C HIS A 25 24.58 70.18 17.41
N GLY A 26 24.34 69.95 18.71
CA GLY A 26 24.64 70.92 19.76
C GLY A 26 26.09 71.40 19.72
N VAL A 27 26.27 72.71 19.74
CA VAL A 27 27.59 73.35 19.80
C VAL A 27 28.27 72.86 21.08
N ALA A 28 29.27 71.98 20.96
CA ALA A 28 30.17 71.73 22.08
C ALA A 28 30.71 73.09 22.51
N THR A 29 30.59 73.39 23.80
CA THR A 29 30.92 74.69 24.41
C THR A 29 32.14 75.30 23.74
N PRO A 30 32.02 76.51 23.13
CA PRO A 30 33.15 77.14 22.47
C PRO A 30 34.30 77.27 23.47
N PRO A 31 35.55 77.11 23.01
CA PRO A 31 36.71 77.27 23.88
C PRO A 31 36.67 78.65 24.58
N ASP A 32 37.08 78.68 25.83
CA ASP A 32 37.04 79.88 26.69
C ASP A 32 37.66 81.10 25.97
N PRO A 33 36.92 82.22 25.82
CA PRO A 33 37.34 83.40 25.04
C PRO A 33 38.54 84.16 25.62
N THR A 34 39.13 83.69 26.72
CA THR A 34 40.20 84.41 27.44
C THR A 34 41.62 84.22 26.89
N GLN A 35 41.82 83.66 25.70
CA GLN A 35 43.14 83.59 25.04
C GLN A 35 43.14 84.03 23.56
N GLY A 36 42.78 85.28 23.29
CA GLY A 36 43.50 86.23 22.41
C GLY A 36 43.91 85.93 20.96
N ASP A 37 43.60 84.78 20.35
CA ASP A 37 43.89 84.51 18.92
C ASP A 37 42.63 84.10 18.11
N PRO A 38 42.05 85.04 17.35
CA PRO A 38 40.88 84.79 16.49
C PRO A 38 41.10 83.67 15.45
N ILE A 39 42.34 83.40 15.06
CA ILE A 39 42.67 82.35 14.08
C ILE A 39 42.58 80.96 14.72
N ALA A 40 42.96 80.82 15.98
CA ALA A 40 42.89 79.56 16.72
C ALA A 40 41.43 79.13 16.96
N GLU A 41 40.54 80.09 17.24
CA GLU A 41 39.11 79.85 17.39
C GLU A 41 38.46 79.41 16.07
N LEU A 42 38.75 80.10 14.96
CA LEU A 42 38.32 79.70 13.62
C LEU A 42 38.79 78.30 13.24
N LEU A 43 40.03 77.93 13.61
CA LEU A 43 40.59 76.61 13.35
C LEU A 43 39.82 75.52 14.14
N ALA A 44 39.50 75.78 15.40
CA ALA A 44 38.74 74.86 16.25
C ALA A 44 37.32 74.61 15.71
N VAL A 45 36.61 75.69 15.35
CA VAL A 45 35.26 75.60 14.74
C VAL A 45 35.30 74.85 13.41
N SER A 46 36.27 75.15 12.53
CA SER A 46 36.48 74.42 11.27
C SER A 46 36.79 72.94 11.48
N GLN A 47 37.56 72.59 12.51
CA GLN A 47 37.90 71.21 12.81
C GLN A 47 36.69 70.44 13.34
N GLN A 48 35.86 71.07 14.18
CA GLN A 48 34.61 70.49 14.67
C GLN A 48 33.59 70.26 13.55
N ILE A 49 33.46 71.19 12.59
CA ILE A 49 32.64 70.99 11.38
C ILE A 49 33.13 69.79 10.59
N ARG A 50 34.45 69.68 10.40
CA ARG A 50 35.06 68.58 9.64
C ARG A 50 34.81 67.22 10.29
N ASP A 51 34.92 67.14 11.61
CA ASP A 51 34.70 65.89 12.35
C ASP A 51 33.21 65.51 12.36
N THR A 52 32.31 66.49 12.51
CA THR A 52 30.85 66.27 12.41
C THR A 52 30.47 65.77 11.01
N ALA A 53 30.98 66.42 9.95
CA ALA A 53 30.74 66.01 8.57
C ALA A 53 31.33 64.62 8.25
N ARG A 54 32.44 64.23 8.89
CA ARG A 54 33.01 62.88 8.75
C ARG A 54 32.14 61.83 9.44
N ALA A 55 31.66 62.11 10.65
CA ALA A 55 30.78 61.21 11.39
C ALA A 55 29.46 60.99 10.63
N GLU A 56 28.86 62.05 10.10
CA GLU A 56 27.63 61.98 9.31
C GLU A 56 27.84 61.18 8.00
N ARG A 57 28.96 61.40 7.30
CA ARG A 57 29.32 60.60 6.13
C ARG A 57 29.49 59.12 6.48
N ALA A 58 30.13 58.80 7.61
CA ALA A 58 30.32 57.43 8.04
C ALA A 58 28.98 56.74 8.36
N LEU A 59 28.07 57.43 9.07
CA LEU A 59 26.71 56.94 9.35
C LEU A 59 25.92 56.71 8.06
N ARG A 60 26.01 57.64 7.11
CA ARG A 60 25.34 57.52 5.81
C ARG A 60 25.86 56.34 4.99
N VAL A 61 27.18 56.16 4.91
CA VAL A 61 27.79 55.01 4.23
C VAL A 61 27.36 53.69 4.89
N ALA A 62 27.32 53.64 6.22
CA ALA A 62 26.85 52.45 6.94
C ALA A 62 25.36 52.17 6.67
N ALA A 63 24.52 53.21 6.62
CA ALA A 63 23.11 53.09 6.28
C ALA A 63 22.90 52.63 4.83
N GLU A 64 23.67 53.16 3.88
CA GLU A 64 23.65 52.73 2.47
C GLU A 64 24.05 51.24 2.33
N GLN A 65 25.09 50.79 3.05
CA GLN A 65 25.49 49.37 3.06
C GLN A 65 24.40 48.45 3.64
N ARG A 66 23.76 48.86 4.75
CA ARG A 66 22.64 48.09 5.32
C ARG A 66 21.46 47.99 4.36
N LEU A 67 21.15 49.07 3.65
CA LEU A 67 20.08 49.09 2.66
C LEU A 67 20.37 48.15 1.49
N GLU A 68 21.62 48.14 1.00
CA GLU A 68 22.06 47.19 -0.03
C GLU A 68 21.88 45.74 0.43
N GLU A 69 22.28 45.40 1.66
CA GLU A 69 22.10 44.07 2.22
C GLU A 69 20.62 43.64 2.29
N LEU A 70 19.73 44.53 2.75
CA LEU A 70 18.29 44.25 2.80
C LEU A 70 17.71 44.05 1.38
N LEU A 71 18.15 44.85 0.41
CA LEU A 71 17.74 44.70 -0.99
C LEU A 71 18.18 43.35 -1.56
N GLU A 72 19.38 42.89 -1.23
CA GLU A 72 19.87 41.57 -1.66
C GLU A 72 19.00 40.43 -1.11
N VAL A 73 18.52 40.54 0.14
CA VAL A 73 17.60 39.56 0.74
C VAL A 73 16.24 39.60 0.03
N VAL A 74 15.73 40.78 -0.32
CA VAL A 74 14.48 40.91 -1.11
C VAL A 74 14.63 40.26 -2.49
N VAL A 75 15.77 40.45 -3.17
CA VAL A 75 16.03 39.82 -4.46
C VAL A 75 16.14 38.29 -4.34
N ALA A 76 16.76 37.80 -3.26
CA ALA A 76 16.83 36.37 -2.96
C ALA A 76 15.42 35.78 -2.73
N LEU A 77 14.57 36.48 -1.97
CA LEU A 77 13.17 36.09 -1.74
C LEU A 77 12.36 35.97 -3.03
N VAL A 78 12.51 36.92 -3.95
CA VAL A 78 11.85 36.87 -5.27
C VAL A 78 12.37 35.69 -6.11
N SER A 79 13.61 35.28 -5.89
CA SER A 79 14.25 34.15 -6.57
C SER A 79 14.02 32.81 -5.87
N PHE A 80 13.13 32.76 -4.87
CA PHE A 80 12.80 31.58 -4.05
C PHE A 80 13.98 31.03 -3.22
N ASP A 81 15.04 31.82 -3.02
CA ASP A 81 16.13 31.48 -2.10
C ASP A 81 15.84 32.02 -0.70
N TYR A 82 15.17 31.19 0.10
CA TYR A 82 14.76 31.52 1.47
C TYR A 82 15.84 31.25 2.53
N ALA A 83 17.00 30.70 2.15
CA ALA A 83 18.08 30.40 3.09
C ALA A 83 18.83 31.67 3.52
N ARG A 84 18.79 32.71 2.67
CA ARG A 84 19.46 33.98 2.91
C ARG A 84 18.69 34.83 3.93
N LYS A 85 19.39 35.29 4.98
CA LYS A 85 18.82 36.12 6.05
C LYS A 85 19.56 37.45 6.15
N ALA A 86 18.82 38.51 6.42
CA ALA A 86 19.39 39.82 6.75
C ALA A 86 19.99 39.77 8.15
N THR A 87 21.16 40.37 8.33
CA THR A 87 21.77 40.47 9.66
C THR A 87 21.00 41.44 10.55
N ILE A 88 20.85 41.08 11.83
CA ILE A 88 20.27 41.93 12.86
C ILE A 88 21.42 42.32 13.78
N SER A 89 21.63 43.62 13.96
CA SER A 89 22.68 44.16 14.80
C SER A 89 22.17 44.48 16.22
N ASP A 90 23.08 44.89 17.10
CA ASP A 90 22.74 45.33 18.46
C ASP A 90 22.36 46.83 18.54
N SER A 91 22.35 47.58 17.43
CA SER A 91 22.00 49.02 17.44
C SER A 91 20.50 49.26 17.67
N ASN A 92 19.66 48.26 17.41
CA ASN A 92 18.21 48.29 17.54
C ASN A 92 17.58 49.48 16.78
N ASP A 93 18.02 49.64 15.53
CA ASP A 93 17.57 50.71 14.64
C ASP A 93 16.46 50.25 13.69
N VAL A 94 16.03 51.14 12.79
CA VAL A 94 14.97 50.85 11.81
C VAL A 94 15.38 49.72 10.85
N PHE A 95 16.68 49.58 10.54
CA PHE A 95 17.17 48.53 9.65
C PHE A 95 17.07 47.16 10.32
N ASP A 96 17.34 47.06 11.61
CA ASP A 96 17.14 45.83 12.38
C ASP A 96 15.66 45.38 12.40
N GLY A 97 14.73 46.34 12.52
CA GLY A 97 13.30 46.06 12.41
C GLY A 97 12.89 45.55 11.02
N MET A 98 13.44 46.14 9.96
CA MET A 98 13.23 45.67 8.59
C MET A 98 13.83 44.29 8.34
N ALA A 99 15.05 44.05 8.83
CA ALA A 99 15.73 42.75 8.75
C ALA A 99 14.91 41.66 9.43
N ALA A 100 14.40 41.90 10.64
CA ALA A 100 13.54 40.98 11.35
C ALA A 100 12.25 40.67 10.57
N GLY A 101 11.60 41.69 10.00
CA GLY A 101 10.39 41.52 9.18
C GLY A 101 10.64 40.70 7.91
N LEU A 102 11.74 40.98 7.18
CA LEU A 102 12.13 40.21 6.00
C LEU A 102 12.47 38.77 6.34
N ASN A 103 13.18 38.53 7.45
CA ASN A 103 13.49 37.18 7.90
C ASN A 103 12.23 36.39 8.27
N MET A 104 11.26 36.99 8.97
CA MET A 104 9.96 36.36 9.27
C MET A 104 9.17 36.05 7.99
N LEU A 105 9.14 36.98 7.03
CA LEU A 105 8.48 36.75 5.74
C LEU A 105 9.14 35.61 4.96
N GLY A 106 10.47 35.55 4.94
CA GLY A 106 11.19 34.45 4.30
C GLY A 106 10.87 33.10 4.93
N GLU A 107 10.74 33.05 6.26
CA GLU A 107 10.40 31.84 6.99
C GLU A 107 8.96 31.37 6.71
N GLU A 108 7.99 32.30 6.69
CA GLU A 108 6.59 32.01 6.36
C GLU A 108 6.42 31.54 4.90
N LEU A 109 7.09 32.21 3.96
CA LEU A 109 7.07 31.84 2.54
C LEU A 109 7.76 30.49 2.28
N SER A 110 8.88 30.23 2.96
CA SER A 110 9.56 28.94 2.93
C SER A 110 8.65 27.81 3.42
N SER A 111 8.00 28.00 4.57
CA SER A 111 7.06 27.03 5.13
C SER A 111 5.89 26.73 4.17
N SER A 112 5.31 27.75 3.56
CA SER A 112 4.21 27.61 2.60
C SER A 112 4.63 26.93 1.29
N THR A 113 5.82 27.27 0.75
CA THR A 113 6.34 26.70 -0.50
C THR A 113 6.75 25.23 -0.31
N VAL A 114 7.47 24.92 0.77
CA VAL A 114 7.89 23.55 1.12
C VAL A 114 6.69 22.64 1.36
N SER A 115 5.60 23.15 1.94
CA SER A 115 4.36 22.38 2.13
C SER A 115 3.73 21.95 0.80
N ARG A 116 3.79 22.80 -0.24
CA ARG A 116 3.23 22.50 -1.56
C ARG A 116 4.07 21.47 -2.33
N ASP A 117 5.39 21.61 -2.29
CA ASP A 117 6.30 20.66 -2.93
C ASP A 117 6.20 19.28 -2.27
N TYR A 118 6.07 19.24 -0.94
CA TYR A 118 5.88 18.01 -0.19
C TYR A 118 4.59 17.26 -0.62
N VAL A 119 3.45 17.96 -0.68
CA VAL A 119 2.17 17.35 -1.12
C VAL A 119 2.26 16.88 -2.57
N THR A 120 2.88 17.66 -3.45
CA THR A 120 3.06 17.30 -4.86
C THR A 120 3.91 16.03 -5.00
N ASN A 121 5.02 15.94 -4.25
CA ASN A 121 5.88 14.76 -4.24
C ASN A 121 5.19 13.52 -3.66
N ILE A 122 4.31 13.68 -2.66
CA ILE A 122 3.48 12.56 -2.19
C ILE A 122 2.61 12.06 -3.33
N ILE A 123 1.85 12.96 -3.97
CA ILE A 123 0.91 12.59 -5.04
C ILE A 123 1.66 11.94 -6.23
N GLU A 124 2.83 12.46 -6.59
CA GLU A 124 3.67 11.92 -7.67
C GLU A 124 4.31 10.55 -7.34
N SER A 125 4.63 10.29 -6.07
CA SER A 125 5.21 9.02 -5.65
C SER A 125 4.18 7.91 -5.42
N MET A 126 2.88 8.22 -5.44
CA MET A 126 1.82 7.22 -5.31
C MET A 126 1.81 6.26 -6.50
N THR A 127 1.69 4.96 -6.21
CA THR A 127 1.62 3.90 -7.24
C THR A 127 0.27 3.85 -7.94
N ASP A 128 -0.80 4.18 -7.21
CA ASP A 128 -2.14 4.29 -7.79
C ASP A 128 -2.28 5.62 -8.54
N ALA A 129 -3.04 5.59 -9.64
CA ALA A 129 -3.31 6.80 -10.42
C ALA A 129 -4.23 7.72 -9.61
N VAL A 130 -3.84 8.97 -9.45
CA VAL A 130 -4.61 10.00 -8.75
C VAL A 130 -4.93 11.12 -9.72
N ILE A 131 -6.23 11.37 -9.89
CA ILE A 131 -6.78 12.42 -10.75
C ILE A 131 -7.65 13.33 -9.90
N VAL A 132 -7.39 14.63 -9.96
CA VAL A 132 -8.25 15.65 -9.37
C VAL A 132 -8.93 16.40 -10.49
N ALA A 133 -10.25 16.50 -10.44
CA ALA A 133 -11.05 17.25 -11.40
C ALA A 133 -11.92 18.29 -10.69
N ASP A 134 -12.29 19.33 -11.42
CA ASP A 134 -13.23 20.36 -10.98
C ASP A 134 -14.69 19.82 -10.96
N PRO A 135 -15.69 20.61 -10.50
CA PRO A 135 -17.09 20.19 -10.46
C PRO A 135 -17.68 19.85 -11.84
N GLU A 136 -17.12 20.42 -12.90
CA GLU A 136 -17.48 20.17 -14.30
C GLU A 136 -16.82 18.90 -14.85
N GLY A 137 -15.91 18.27 -14.09
CA GLY A 137 -15.21 17.05 -14.46
C GLY A 137 -13.98 17.28 -15.33
N ILE A 138 -13.45 18.50 -15.38
CA ILE A 138 -12.20 18.83 -16.08
C ILE A 138 -11.01 18.53 -15.18
N ILE A 139 -10.02 17.81 -15.72
CA ILE A 139 -8.84 17.37 -14.99
C ILE A 139 -7.97 18.58 -14.64
N ALA A 140 -7.83 18.84 -13.35
CA ALA A 140 -6.95 19.87 -12.80
C ALA A 140 -5.58 19.34 -12.39
N THR A 141 -5.48 18.05 -12.05
CA THR A 141 -4.21 17.42 -11.60
C THR A 141 -4.23 15.93 -11.91
N ALA A 142 -3.10 15.40 -12.37
CA ALA A 142 -2.90 13.98 -12.65
C ALA A 142 -1.44 13.59 -12.35
N ASN A 143 -1.24 12.59 -11.49
CA ASN A 143 0.10 12.10 -11.14
C ASN A 143 0.74 11.21 -12.22
N GLY A 144 2.02 10.88 -12.08
CA GLY A 144 2.75 10.02 -13.01
C GLY A 144 2.16 8.60 -13.16
N ALA A 145 1.52 8.07 -12.11
CA ALA A 145 0.79 6.81 -12.20
C ALA A 145 -0.42 6.90 -13.16
N THR A 146 -1.11 8.06 -13.21
CA THR A 146 -2.18 8.32 -14.18
C THR A 146 -1.65 8.27 -15.60
N SER A 147 -0.51 8.91 -15.87
CA SER A 147 0.12 8.86 -17.19
C SER A 147 0.44 7.43 -17.62
N THR A 148 0.93 6.62 -16.69
CA THR A 148 1.25 5.20 -16.93
C THR A 148 0.01 4.34 -17.17
N LEU A 149 -1.09 4.63 -16.46
CA LEU A 149 -2.35 3.90 -16.57
C LEU A 149 -3.04 4.17 -17.90
N VAL A 150 -3.15 5.44 -18.28
CA VAL A 150 -3.84 5.90 -19.51
C VAL A 150 -2.94 5.76 -20.74
N GLY A 151 -1.62 5.81 -20.56
CA GLY A 151 -0.64 5.76 -21.65
C GLY A 151 -0.46 7.09 -22.37
N ARG A 152 -0.81 8.21 -21.73
CA ARG A 152 -0.68 9.58 -22.22
C ARG A 152 0.08 10.42 -21.19
N PRO A 153 0.89 11.41 -21.60
CA PRO A 153 1.57 12.28 -20.65
C PRO A 153 0.57 13.17 -19.90
N SER A 154 0.86 13.50 -18.64
CA SER A 154 0.00 14.32 -17.80
C SER A 154 -0.33 15.68 -18.45
N GLU A 155 0.60 16.27 -19.21
CA GLU A 155 0.41 17.54 -19.92
C GLU A 155 -0.78 17.50 -20.91
N ASP A 156 -0.99 16.35 -21.57
CA ASP A 156 -2.10 16.17 -22.52
C ASP A 156 -3.44 15.90 -21.80
N LEU A 157 -3.39 15.46 -20.55
CA LEU A 157 -4.57 15.13 -19.73
C LEU A 157 -5.11 16.36 -18.99
N LEU A 158 -4.23 17.30 -18.63
CA LEU A 158 -4.62 18.52 -17.94
C LEU A 158 -5.55 19.37 -18.80
N GLY A 159 -6.65 19.83 -18.21
CA GLY A 159 -7.68 20.62 -18.90
C GLY A 159 -8.62 19.80 -19.78
N GLN A 160 -8.45 18.48 -19.87
CA GLN A 160 -9.37 17.61 -20.58
C GLN A 160 -10.49 17.07 -19.67
N PRO A 161 -11.64 16.66 -20.24
CA PRO A 161 -12.68 15.97 -19.48
C PRO A 161 -12.19 14.63 -18.90
N LEU A 162 -12.60 14.33 -17.67
CA LEU A 162 -12.29 13.06 -16.98
C LEU A 162 -12.71 11.83 -17.81
N THR A 163 -13.78 11.95 -18.58
CA THR A 163 -14.31 10.89 -19.45
C THR A 163 -13.36 10.50 -20.58
N GLU A 164 -12.43 11.39 -20.96
CA GLU A 164 -11.40 11.12 -21.97
C GLU A 164 -10.27 10.25 -21.39
N ALA A 165 -9.88 10.52 -20.14
CA ALA A 165 -8.88 9.71 -19.43
C ALA A 165 -9.45 8.37 -18.93
N LEU A 166 -10.71 8.38 -18.49
CA LEU A 166 -11.41 7.21 -17.94
C LEU A 166 -12.75 6.97 -18.68
N PRO A 167 -12.72 6.27 -19.82
CA PRO A 167 -13.92 5.94 -20.56
C PRO A 167 -14.90 5.11 -19.71
N GLY A 168 -16.19 5.43 -19.77
CA GLY A 168 -17.25 4.72 -19.03
C GLY A 168 -17.58 5.31 -17.65
N VAL A 169 -16.84 6.32 -17.20
CA VAL A 169 -17.16 7.10 -16.00
C VAL A 169 -18.18 8.19 -16.34
N ALA A 170 -19.23 8.32 -15.53
CA ALA A 170 -20.19 9.43 -15.63
C ALA A 170 -19.98 10.39 -14.43
N VAL A 171 -19.55 11.62 -14.71
CA VAL A 171 -19.18 12.63 -13.69
C VAL A 171 -20.34 12.94 -12.75
N GLU A 172 -21.54 13.15 -13.28
CA GLU A 172 -22.77 13.39 -12.50
C GLU A 172 -23.01 12.27 -11.47
N SER A 173 -22.80 11.03 -11.92
CA SER A 173 -22.92 9.83 -11.09
C SER A 173 -21.87 9.73 -9.97
N LEU A 174 -20.70 10.37 -10.13
CA LEU A 174 -19.68 10.45 -9.09
C LEU A 174 -19.99 11.55 -8.08
N LEU A 175 -20.62 12.64 -8.51
CA LEU A 175 -20.97 13.80 -7.69
C LEU A 175 -22.18 13.53 -6.78
N ASP A 176 -23.14 12.72 -7.25
CA ASP A 176 -24.35 12.34 -6.50
C ASP A 176 -24.08 11.33 -5.38
N ALA A 177 -22.93 10.66 -5.40
CA ALA A 177 -22.54 9.72 -4.37
C ALA A 177 -22.18 10.48 -3.09
N SER A 178 -23.04 10.42 -2.08
CA SER A 178 -22.84 11.04 -0.76
C SER A 178 -21.68 10.41 0.04
N GLY A 179 -20.97 9.45 -0.55
CA GLY A 179 -19.79 8.75 -0.07
C GLY A 179 -19.02 8.17 -1.26
N GLY A 180 -17.78 7.73 -1.03
CA GLY A 180 -16.89 7.26 -2.10
C GLY A 180 -17.54 6.16 -2.96
N ARG A 181 -17.47 6.31 -4.29
CA ARG A 181 -18.04 5.33 -5.23
C ARG A 181 -16.93 4.47 -5.81
N GLU A 182 -17.10 3.15 -5.71
CA GLU A 182 -16.22 2.17 -6.32
C GLU A 182 -16.82 1.68 -7.65
N LEU A 183 -16.05 1.74 -8.73
CA LEU A 183 -16.41 1.25 -10.06
C LEU A 183 -15.29 0.40 -10.64
N GLU A 184 -15.64 -0.61 -11.41
CA GLU A 184 -14.69 -1.32 -12.25
C GLU A 184 -14.61 -0.68 -13.62
N LEU A 185 -13.37 -0.49 -14.09
CA LEU A 185 -13.06 0.09 -15.38
C LEU A 185 -12.23 -0.89 -16.19
N VAL A 186 -12.50 -0.91 -17.49
CA VAL A 186 -11.66 -1.58 -18.48
C VAL A 186 -11.05 -0.50 -19.34
N LEU A 187 -9.76 -0.28 -19.16
CA LEU A 187 -8.97 0.70 -19.89
C LEU A 187 -8.15 0.00 -20.96
N SER A 188 -7.75 0.74 -21.99
CA SER A 188 -6.84 0.26 -23.02
C SER A 188 -5.68 1.23 -23.11
N ARG A 189 -4.46 0.74 -22.91
CA ARG A 189 -3.25 1.55 -23.02
C ARG A 189 -2.32 1.02 -24.11
N PRO A 190 -1.48 1.86 -24.73
CA PRO A 190 -0.51 1.42 -25.72
C PRO A 190 0.49 0.46 -25.07
N ASP A 191 0.79 -0.67 -25.73
CA ASP A 191 1.79 -1.62 -25.24
C ASP A 191 3.19 -0.97 -25.16
N LYS A 192 3.80 -1.03 -23.98
CA LYS A 192 5.15 -0.52 -23.70
C LYS A 192 6.26 -1.29 -24.45
N SER A 193 5.95 -2.44 -25.04
CA SER A 193 6.94 -3.37 -25.60
C SER A 193 7.47 -3.01 -27.01
N GLY A 194 6.89 -2.00 -27.69
CA GLY A 194 7.38 -1.52 -28.99
C GLY A 194 7.36 -2.56 -30.13
N LYS A 195 6.73 -3.73 -29.92
CA LYS A 195 6.54 -4.75 -30.96
C LYS A 195 5.11 -4.71 -31.45
N SER A 196 4.94 -4.18 -32.67
CA SER A 196 3.68 -4.00 -33.40
C SER A 196 2.78 -2.91 -32.84
N GLY A 197 2.74 -1.78 -33.55
CA GLY A 197 1.94 -0.60 -33.25
C GLY A 197 0.44 -0.75 -33.51
N ASP A 198 -0.20 -1.80 -32.98
CA ASP A 198 -1.67 -1.91 -32.99
C ASP A 198 -2.28 -2.75 -31.85
N THR A 199 -1.47 -3.32 -30.95
CA THR A 199 -1.99 -4.08 -29.80
C THR A 199 -2.08 -3.19 -28.56
N ASN A 200 -3.29 -2.72 -28.25
CA ASN A 200 -3.59 -2.07 -26.97
C ASN A 200 -3.62 -3.14 -25.87
N GLU A 201 -2.92 -2.90 -24.76
CA GLU A 201 -3.01 -3.72 -23.55
C GLU A 201 -4.32 -3.40 -22.83
N VAL A 202 -5.13 -4.43 -22.55
CA VAL A 202 -6.34 -4.30 -21.75
C VAL A 202 -5.97 -4.29 -20.27
N VAL A 203 -6.28 -3.19 -19.60
CA VAL A 203 -6.03 -2.96 -18.18
C VAL A 203 -7.35 -2.97 -17.44
N THR A 204 -7.46 -3.80 -16.40
CA THR A 204 -8.63 -3.81 -15.50
C THR A 204 -8.31 -2.99 -14.26
N ALA A 205 -9.07 -1.92 -14.01
CA ALA A 205 -8.82 -1.02 -12.91
C ALA A 205 -10.03 -0.88 -11.97
N SER A 206 -9.76 -0.63 -10.69
CA SER A 206 -10.77 -0.19 -9.73
C SER A 206 -10.66 1.32 -9.54
N LEU A 207 -11.74 2.05 -9.81
CA LEU A 207 -11.88 3.48 -9.58
C LEU A 207 -12.60 3.70 -8.25
N SER A 208 -11.99 4.48 -7.37
CA SER A 208 -12.61 5.07 -6.18
C SER A 208 -12.68 6.58 -6.35
N ALA A 209 -13.88 7.16 -6.41
CA ALA A 209 -14.08 8.60 -6.52
C ALA A 209 -14.66 9.19 -5.23
N SER A 210 -14.14 10.31 -4.76
CA SER A 210 -14.62 11.04 -3.59
C SER A 210 -14.79 12.53 -3.88
N VAL A 211 -15.88 13.10 -3.37
CA VAL A 211 -16.20 14.53 -3.57
C VAL A 211 -15.37 15.40 -2.64
N MET A 212 -14.74 16.44 -3.18
CA MET A 212 -13.95 17.41 -2.44
C MET A 212 -14.78 18.65 -2.12
N ARG A 213 -14.86 19.01 -0.83
CA ARG A 213 -15.61 20.18 -0.36
C ARG A 213 -14.71 21.12 0.45
N HIS A 214 -14.84 22.42 0.22
CA HIS A 214 -14.20 23.45 1.04
C HIS A 214 -15.28 24.36 1.63
N ARG A 215 -15.33 24.46 2.96
CA ARG A 215 -16.35 25.24 3.69
C ARG A 215 -17.79 24.93 3.26
N GLY A 216 -18.07 23.64 3.00
CA GLY A 216 -19.39 23.15 2.57
C GLY A 216 -19.69 23.30 1.07
N LYS A 217 -18.89 24.06 0.32
CA LYS A 217 -19.03 24.19 -1.14
C LYS A 217 -18.30 23.07 -1.86
N LEU A 218 -18.91 22.55 -2.91
CA LEU A 218 -18.28 21.61 -3.85
C LEU A 218 -17.11 22.33 -4.54
N VAL A 219 -15.91 21.76 -4.47
CA VAL A 219 -14.71 22.27 -5.15
C VAL A 219 -14.29 21.36 -6.29
N GLY A 220 -14.66 20.08 -6.24
CA GLY A 220 -14.34 19.12 -7.29
C GLY A 220 -14.42 17.69 -6.77
N LEU A 221 -13.68 16.81 -7.41
CA LEU A 221 -13.64 15.39 -7.11
C LEU A 221 -12.21 14.85 -7.21
N VAL A 222 -11.91 13.87 -6.36
CA VAL A 222 -10.64 13.14 -6.35
C VAL A 222 -10.94 11.70 -6.74
N CYS A 223 -10.32 11.24 -7.81
CA CYS A 223 -10.41 9.89 -8.33
C CYS A 223 -9.08 9.18 -8.09
N VAL A 224 -9.14 8.04 -7.41
CA VAL A 224 -8.02 7.11 -7.28
C VAL A 224 -8.34 5.90 -8.14
N VAL A 225 -7.45 5.55 -9.06
CA VAL A 225 -7.60 4.43 -9.98
C VAL A 225 -6.46 3.46 -9.76
N ARG A 226 -6.81 2.24 -9.36
CA ARG A 226 -5.87 1.16 -9.05
C ARG A 226 -5.88 0.14 -10.17
N ASP A 227 -4.71 -0.15 -10.74
CA ASP A 227 -4.54 -1.25 -11.68
C ASP A 227 -4.67 -2.59 -10.92
N THR A 228 -5.67 -3.38 -11.30
CA THR A 228 -5.96 -4.69 -10.70
C THR A 228 -5.68 -5.85 -11.65
N THR A 229 -5.10 -5.57 -12.82
CA THR A 229 -4.92 -6.55 -13.90
C THR A 229 -4.13 -7.78 -13.43
N GLU A 230 -3.02 -7.56 -12.73
CA GLU A 230 -2.18 -8.66 -12.23
C GLU A 230 -2.84 -9.42 -11.08
N SER A 231 -3.41 -8.69 -10.11
CA SER A 231 -4.09 -9.31 -8.96
C SER A 231 -5.23 -10.22 -9.40
N ARG A 232 -6.04 -9.79 -10.37
CA ARG A 232 -7.13 -10.59 -10.92
C ARG A 232 -6.64 -11.86 -11.61
N ARG A 233 -5.58 -11.76 -12.43
CA ARG A 233 -5.01 -12.94 -13.10
C ARG A 233 -4.51 -13.98 -12.09
N LEU A 234 -3.84 -13.53 -11.04
CA LEU A 234 -3.34 -14.40 -9.98
C LEU A 234 -4.47 -15.06 -9.19
N ASP A 235 -5.54 -14.32 -8.89
CA ASP A 235 -6.69 -14.86 -8.16
C ASP A 235 -7.47 -15.88 -8.98
N GLU A 236 -7.65 -15.64 -10.29
CA GLU A 236 -8.26 -16.60 -11.21
C GLU A 236 -7.42 -17.88 -11.34
N GLU A 237 -6.09 -17.74 -11.43
CA GLU A 237 -5.19 -18.89 -11.50
C GLU A 237 -5.23 -19.71 -10.20
N ARG A 238 -5.20 -19.04 -9.05
CA ARG A 238 -5.37 -19.68 -7.73
C ARG A 238 -6.71 -20.39 -7.62
N TRP A 239 -7.79 -19.80 -8.13
CA TRP A 239 -9.12 -20.41 -8.14
C TRP A 239 -9.10 -21.71 -8.96
N ARG A 240 -8.56 -21.67 -10.19
CA ARG A 240 -8.44 -22.85 -11.06
C ARG A 240 -7.63 -23.97 -10.41
N LEU A 241 -6.51 -23.63 -9.77
CA LEU A 241 -5.67 -24.61 -9.06
C LEU A 241 -6.43 -25.26 -7.90
N ARG A 242 -7.14 -24.46 -7.08
CA ARG A 242 -7.95 -24.99 -5.97
C ARG A 242 -9.06 -25.91 -6.46
N GLU A 243 -9.75 -25.51 -7.52
CA GLU A 243 -10.82 -26.31 -8.11
C GLU A 243 -10.26 -27.65 -8.66
N ALA A 244 -9.10 -27.63 -9.30
CA ALA A 244 -8.42 -28.84 -9.78
C ALA A 244 -8.00 -29.77 -8.63
N VAL A 245 -7.45 -29.22 -7.53
CA VAL A 245 -7.10 -29.99 -6.32
C VAL A 245 -8.34 -30.60 -5.67
N GLN A 246 -9.45 -29.86 -5.56
CA GLN A 246 -10.70 -30.39 -5.03
C GLN A 246 -11.26 -31.53 -5.88
N ARG A 247 -11.21 -31.42 -7.21
CA ARG A 247 -11.61 -32.53 -8.09
C ARG A 247 -10.75 -33.77 -7.89
N GLN A 248 -9.44 -33.61 -7.67
CA GLN A 248 -8.56 -34.73 -7.35
C GLN A 248 -8.90 -35.36 -5.99
N ALA A 249 -9.23 -34.56 -4.98
CA ALA A 249 -9.60 -35.07 -3.65
C ALA A 249 -10.87 -35.95 -3.69
N ILE A 250 -11.88 -35.56 -4.47
CA ILE A 250 -13.12 -36.34 -4.63
C ILE A 250 -12.83 -37.72 -5.27
N LEU A 251 -11.96 -37.78 -6.28
CA LEU A 251 -11.58 -39.04 -6.92
C LEU A 251 -10.80 -39.98 -5.97
N VAL A 252 -10.03 -39.44 -5.03
CA VAL A 252 -9.30 -40.23 -4.04
C VAL A 252 -10.26 -40.85 -3.01
N GLU A 253 -11.34 -40.16 -2.67
CA GLU A 253 -12.37 -40.64 -1.73
C GLU A 253 -13.24 -41.75 -2.35
N GLU A 254 -13.65 -41.61 -3.61
CA GLU A 254 -14.40 -42.65 -4.35
C GLU A 254 -13.63 -43.96 -4.54
N LEU A 255 -12.29 -43.93 -4.47
CA LEU A 255 -11.42 -45.10 -4.67
C LEU A 255 -11.07 -45.87 -3.38
N SER A 256 -11.57 -45.45 -2.21
CA SER A 256 -11.05 -45.94 -0.93
C SER A 256 -11.72 -47.21 -0.36
N THR A 257 -12.91 -47.60 -0.83
CA THR A 257 -13.59 -48.87 -0.48
C THR A 257 -14.39 -49.47 -1.66
N PRO A 258 -13.79 -49.64 -2.85
CA PRO A 258 -14.53 -50.09 -4.03
C PRO A 258 -15.08 -51.51 -3.81
N LEU A 259 -16.32 -51.76 -4.24
CA LEU A 259 -16.94 -53.09 -4.16
C LEU A 259 -17.01 -53.74 -5.54
N ILE A 260 -16.07 -54.64 -5.79
CA ILE A 260 -15.82 -55.26 -7.09
C ILE A 260 -16.61 -56.58 -7.19
N PRO A 261 -17.54 -56.74 -8.16
CA PRO A 261 -18.18 -58.03 -8.41
C PRO A 261 -17.23 -58.97 -9.15
N ILE A 262 -17.03 -60.18 -8.61
CA ILE A 262 -16.30 -61.25 -9.31
C ILE A 262 -17.28 -62.13 -10.09
N THR A 263 -18.45 -62.36 -9.52
CA THR A 263 -19.61 -63.01 -10.15
C THR A 263 -20.89 -62.40 -9.58
N ASP A 264 -22.06 -62.79 -10.11
CA ASP A 264 -23.36 -62.36 -9.57
C ASP A 264 -23.53 -62.68 -8.08
N GLN A 265 -22.82 -63.69 -7.56
CA GLN A 265 -22.96 -64.15 -6.18
C GLN A 265 -21.73 -63.88 -5.30
N ILE A 266 -20.66 -63.31 -5.85
CA ILE A 266 -19.37 -63.11 -5.15
C ILE A 266 -18.90 -61.67 -5.32
N LEU A 267 -18.71 -60.99 -4.20
CA LEU A 267 -18.18 -59.62 -4.13
C LEU A 267 -16.80 -59.62 -3.48
N VAL A 268 -15.94 -58.69 -3.90
CA VAL A 268 -14.64 -58.42 -3.29
C VAL A 268 -14.56 -56.95 -2.95
N MET A 269 -14.17 -56.63 -1.72
CA MET A 269 -13.90 -55.28 -1.25
C MET A 269 -12.42 -55.20 -0.82
N PRO A 270 -11.52 -54.67 -1.68
CA PRO A 270 -10.16 -54.41 -1.28
C PRO A 270 -10.07 -53.18 -0.37
N LEU A 271 -9.27 -53.31 0.68
CA LEU A 271 -8.94 -52.24 1.63
C LEU A 271 -7.45 -51.88 1.49
N VAL A 272 -7.18 -50.62 1.19
CA VAL A 272 -5.83 -50.10 0.95
C VAL A 272 -5.52 -48.95 1.89
N GLY A 273 -4.45 -49.06 2.68
CA GLY A 273 -4.06 -48.05 3.66
C GLY A 273 -4.61 -48.32 5.07
N PRO A 274 -4.48 -47.37 6.00
CA PRO A 274 -4.92 -47.55 7.38
C PRO A 274 -6.46 -47.67 7.46
N VAL A 275 -6.94 -48.46 8.41
CA VAL A 275 -8.39 -48.61 8.67
C VAL A 275 -8.70 -48.12 10.07
N ASP A 276 -9.48 -47.03 10.12
CA ASP A 276 -10.01 -46.42 11.33
C ASP A 276 -11.53 -46.68 11.48
N ALA A 277 -12.13 -46.12 12.52
CA ALA A 277 -13.56 -46.28 12.81
C ALA A 277 -14.48 -45.73 11.71
N HIS A 278 -14.11 -44.60 11.12
CA HIS A 278 -14.89 -43.97 10.06
C HIS A 278 -14.91 -44.87 8.82
N ARG A 279 -13.74 -45.34 8.42
CA ARG A 279 -13.57 -46.24 7.29
C ARG A 279 -14.26 -47.58 7.50
N ALA A 280 -14.22 -48.14 8.72
CA ALA A 280 -14.92 -49.38 9.03
C ALA A 280 -16.46 -49.21 8.96
N THR A 281 -16.98 -48.05 9.31
CA THR A 281 -18.41 -47.72 9.17
C THR A 281 -18.81 -47.65 7.69
N GLN A 282 -18.05 -46.90 6.88
CA GLN A 282 -18.27 -46.79 5.43
C GLN A 282 -18.18 -48.16 4.74
N MET A 283 -17.16 -48.96 5.06
CA MET A 283 -16.99 -50.33 4.57
C MET A 283 -18.22 -51.19 4.86
N THR A 284 -18.73 -51.13 6.10
CA THR A 284 -19.93 -51.90 6.50
C THR A 284 -21.13 -51.52 5.64
N GLU A 285 -21.38 -50.22 5.46
CA GLU A 285 -22.50 -49.71 4.68
C GLU A 285 -22.43 -50.14 3.22
N VAL A 286 -21.29 -49.88 2.56
CA VAL A 286 -21.07 -50.24 1.15
C VAL A 286 -21.18 -51.76 0.95
N LEU A 287 -20.61 -52.56 1.86
CA LEU A 287 -20.65 -54.02 1.79
C LEU A 287 -22.09 -54.54 1.86
N LEU A 288 -22.87 -54.07 2.84
CA LEU A 288 -24.26 -54.51 3.03
C LEU A 288 -25.16 -54.07 1.87
N GLN A 289 -25.04 -52.82 1.43
CA GLN A 289 -25.80 -52.32 0.28
C GLN A 289 -25.50 -53.16 -0.98
N GLY A 290 -24.23 -53.46 -1.24
CA GLY A 290 -23.86 -54.26 -2.40
C GLY A 290 -24.27 -55.73 -2.30
N ILE A 291 -24.21 -56.34 -1.11
CA ILE A 291 -24.71 -57.70 -0.87
C ILE A 291 -26.21 -57.77 -1.20
N VAL A 292 -27.00 -56.81 -0.70
CA VAL A 292 -28.45 -56.76 -0.93
C VAL A 292 -28.75 -56.52 -2.41
N ALA A 293 -28.13 -55.49 -3.00
CA ALA A 293 -28.41 -55.07 -4.37
C ALA A 293 -28.08 -56.16 -5.41
N ARG A 294 -27.06 -56.98 -5.14
CA ARG A 294 -26.61 -58.04 -6.06
C ARG A 294 -26.98 -59.45 -5.60
N HIS A 295 -27.69 -59.59 -4.48
CA HIS A 295 -27.99 -60.89 -3.86
C HIS A 295 -26.76 -61.79 -3.65
N ALA A 296 -25.63 -61.18 -3.32
CA ALA A 296 -24.37 -61.90 -3.15
C ALA A 296 -24.46 -62.91 -2.00
N LYS A 297 -23.89 -64.10 -2.21
CA LYS A 297 -23.82 -65.15 -1.18
C LYS A 297 -22.50 -65.12 -0.43
N VAL A 298 -21.45 -64.60 -1.06
CA VAL A 298 -20.13 -64.49 -0.45
C VAL A 298 -19.58 -63.10 -0.71
N ALA A 299 -19.03 -62.46 0.32
CA ALA A 299 -18.27 -61.24 0.19
C ALA A 299 -16.86 -61.44 0.76
N ILE A 300 -15.85 -60.99 0.03
CA ILE A 300 -14.45 -61.15 0.40
C ILE A 300 -13.91 -59.77 0.76
N LEU A 301 -13.44 -59.61 1.99
CA LEU A 301 -12.77 -58.41 2.44
C LEU A 301 -11.27 -58.61 2.33
N ASP A 302 -10.65 -57.95 1.35
CA ASP A 302 -9.21 -58.10 1.09
C ASP A 302 -8.41 -57.03 1.81
N ILE A 303 -7.73 -57.43 2.88
CA ILE A 303 -6.94 -56.53 3.74
C ILE A 303 -5.44 -56.60 3.45
N THR A 304 -5.03 -57.18 2.33
CA THR A 304 -3.62 -57.29 1.92
C THR A 304 -2.87 -55.94 1.94
N GLY A 305 -3.58 -54.85 1.61
CA GLY A 305 -3.07 -53.47 1.56
C GLY A 305 -3.14 -52.70 2.88
N VAL A 306 -3.61 -53.32 3.96
CA VAL A 306 -3.79 -52.67 5.27
C VAL A 306 -2.52 -52.81 6.10
N ARG A 307 -2.01 -51.68 6.60
CA ARG A 307 -0.76 -51.61 7.39
C ARG A 307 -1.00 -51.40 8.88
N SER A 308 -2.16 -50.88 9.26
CA SER A 308 -2.58 -50.66 10.65
C SER A 308 -4.10 -50.69 10.74
N ILE A 309 -4.61 -51.27 11.81
CA ILE A 309 -6.05 -51.36 12.12
C ILE A 309 -6.23 -50.98 13.57
N ASP A 310 -7.12 -50.03 13.83
CA ASP A 310 -7.43 -49.60 15.19
C ASP A 310 -8.48 -50.51 15.84
N LEU A 311 -8.57 -50.48 17.17
CA LEU A 311 -9.54 -51.24 17.96
C LEU A 311 -10.98 -51.05 17.45
N GLU A 312 -11.37 -49.82 17.18
CA GLU A 312 -12.70 -49.48 16.69
C GLU A 312 -12.97 -50.04 15.27
N ALA A 313 -11.93 -50.14 14.44
CA ALA A 313 -12.04 -50.76 13.13
C ALA A 313 -12.26 -52.27 13.21
N VAL A 314 -11.63 -52.96 14.17
CA VAL A 314 -11.86 -54.39 14.44
C VAL A 314 -13.32 -54.65 14.83
N VAL A 315 -13.87 -53.81 15.70
CA VAL A 315 -15.30 -53.85 16.08
C VAL A 315 -16.18 -53.66 14.84
N GLY A 316 -15.83 -52.71 13.97
CA GLY A 316 -16.54 -52.48 12.71
C GLY A 316 -16.52 -53.67 11.75
N ILE A 317 -15.37 -54.32 11.54
CA ILE A 317 -15.25 -55.53 10.70
C ILE A 317 -16.09 -56.69 11.26
N THR A 318 -16.06 -56.86 12.58
CA THR A 318 -16.89 -57.88 13.27
C THR A 318 -18.37 -57.61 13.06
N ARG A 319 -18.79 -56.35 13.18
CA ARG A 319 -20.17 -55.92 12.95
C ARG A 319 -20.59 -56.15 11.50
N ALA A 320 -19.74 -55.82 10.52
CA ALA A 320 -19.99 -56.06 9.10
C ALA A 320 -20.18 -57.56 8.81
N THR A 321 -19.32 -58.42 9.35
CA THR A 321 -19.40 -59.87 9.20
C THR A 321 -20.71 -60.44 9.73
N ARG A 322 -21.11 -60.03 10.94
CA ARG A 322 -22.39 -60.45 11.54
C ARG A 322 -23.59 -59.94 10.76
N ALA A 323 -23.58 -58.65 10.37
CA ALA A 323 -24.66 -58.04 9.61
C ALA A 323 -24.84 -58.70 8.24
N ALA A 324 -23.75 -59.00 7.53
CA ALA A 324 -23.80 -59.72 6.26
C ALA A 324 -24.39 -61.13 6.43
N GLY A 325 -24.03 -61.83 7.52
CA GLY A 325 -24.60 -63.12 7.89
C GLY A 325 -26.12 -63.08 8.08
N LEU A 326 -26.64 -62.03 8.73
CA LEU A 326 -28.09 -61.81 8.90
C LEU A 326 -28.83 -61.60 7.57
N VAL A 327 -28.14 -61.01 6.58
CA VAL A 327 -28.68 -60.78 5.23
C VAL A 327 -28.45 -62.00 4.31
N GLY A 328 -27.82 -63.06 4.83
CA GLY A 328 -27.66 -64.34 4.15
C GLY A 328 -26.40 -64.47 3.30
N ALA A 329 -25.37 -63.66 3.58
CA ALA A 329 -24.06 -63.70 2.94
C ALA A 329 -22.95 -64.10 3.92
N GLU A 330 -22.01 -64.92 3.46
CA GLU A 330 -20.79 -65.29 4.20
C GLU A 330 -19.68 -64.28 3.89
N VAL A 331 -19.00 -63.76 4.92
CA VAL A 331 -17.85 -62.86 4.75
C VAL A 331 -16.55 -63.63 4.94
N LEU A 332 -15.65 -63.52 3.98
CA LEU A 332 -14.30 -64.10 4.02
C LEU A 332 -13.27 -62.98 4.18
N LEU A 333 -12.28 -63.17 5.04
CA LEU A 333 -11.15 -62.24 5.17
C LEU A 333 -9.94 -62.77 4.41
N THR A 334 -9.29 -61.94 3.60
CA THR A 334 -8.05 -62.32 2.87
C THR A 334 -6.90 -61.39 3.16
N GLY A 335 -5.68 -61.91 3.14
CA GLY A 335 -4.47 -61.08 3.26
C GLY A 335 -4.17 -60.59 4.68
N ILE A 336 -4.67 -61.31 5.70
CA ILE A 336 -4.41 -60.95 7.09
C ILE A 336 -2.91 -61.12 7.38
N ARG A 337 -2.26 -60.03 7.78
CA ARG A 337 -0.85 -60.03 8.17
C ARG A 337 -0.69 -60.42 9.65
N PRO A 338 0.45 -61.02 10.06
CA PRO A 338 0.64 -61.49 11.44
C PRO A 338 0.52 -60.41 12.53
N ASP A 339 0.89 -59.17 12.21
CA ASP A 339 0.71 -57.98 13.07
C ASP A 339 -0.77 -57.66 13.28
N VAL A 340 -1.59 -57.71 12.23
CA VAL A 340 -3.06 -57.55 12.32
C VAL A 340 -3.71 -58.66 13.14
N VAL A 341 -3.24 -59.91 12.99
CA VAL A 341 -3.73 -61.06 13.79
C VAL A 341 -3.51 -60.82 15.29
N ARG A 342 -2.35 -60.26 15.68
CA ARG A 342 -2.07 -59.95 17.09
C ARG A 342 -3.06 -58.95 17.66
N SER A 343 -3.31 -57.86 16.92
CA SER A 343 -4.33 -56.87 17.31
C SER A 343 -5.72 -57.51 17.44
N LEU A 344 -6.13 -58.39 16.52
CA LEU A 344 -7.43 -59.07 16.61
C LEU A 344 -7.56 -59.97 17.85
N ILE A 345 -6.49 -60.67 18.23
CA ILE A 345 -6.44 -61.56 19.40
C ILE A 345 -6.42 -60.76 20.71
N GLU A 346 -5.62 -59.69 20.79
CA GLU A 346 -5.49 -58.84 21.99
C GLU A 346 -6.81 -58.18 22.39
N ILE A 347 -7.68 -57.92 21.41
CA ILE A 347 -8.99 -57.28 21.58
C ILE A 347 -10.04 -58.25 22.12
N GLY A 348 -9.73 -59.55 22.19
CA GLY A 348 -10.66 -60.58 22.70
C GLY A 348 -11.80 -60.90 21.74
N THR A 349 -11.61 -60.62 20.44
CA THR A 349 -12.57 -61.01 19.41
C THR A 349 -12.53 -62.53 19.23
N ASP A 350 -13.68 -63.17 19.10
CA ASP A 350 -13.78 -64.60 18.83
C ASP A 350 -13.25 -64.89 17.42
N VAL A 351 -11.95 -65.18 17.32
CA VAL A 351 -11.24 -65.35 16.04
C VAL A 351 -11.82 -66.52 15.22
N ASP A 352 -12.48 -67.46 15.90
CA ASP A 352 -13.21 -68.58 15.32
C ASP A 352 -14.45 -68.14 14.49
N SER A 353 -14.89 -66.87 14.64
CA SER A 353 -15.98 -66.31 13.85
C SER A 353 -15.59 -65.83 12.45
N PHE A 354 -14.28 -65.79 12.13
CA PHE A 354 -13.79 -65.37 10.81
C PHE A 354 -13.30 -66.55 9.98
N VAL A 355 -13.84 -66.68 8.76
CA VAL A 355 -13.24 -67.55 7.75
C VAL A 355 -12.15 -66.74 7.04
N SER A 356 -10.89 -67.11 7.25
CA SER A 356 -9.74 -66.35 6.71
C SER A 356 -8.86 -67.16 5.76
N PHE A 357 -8.24 -66.47 4.81
CA PHE A 357 -7.30 -67.04 3.86
C PHE A 357 -6.06 -66.14 3.71
N SER A 358 -4.91 -66.74 3.41
CA SER A 358 -3.64 -66.03 3.23
C SER A 358 -3.61 -65.13 2.00
N THR A 359 -4.42 -65.39 0.98
CA THR A 359 -4.43 -64.63 -0.28
C THR A 359 -5.85 -64.42 -0.78
N LEU A 360 -6.06 -63.35 -1.57
CA LEU A 360 -7.33 -63.13 -2.26
C LEU A 360 -7.68 -64.31 -3.19
N GLN A 361 -6.69 -64.88 -3.88
CA GLN A 361 -6.89 -66.01 -4.79
C GLN A 361 -7.50 -67.23 -4.08
N SER A 362 -6.97 -67.62 -2.91
CA SER A 362 -7.52 -68.75 -2.15
C SER A 362 -8.92 -68.47 -1.60
N GLY A 363 -9.20 -67.23 -1.21
CA GLY A 363 -10.55 -66.78 -0.85
C GLY A 363 -11.56 -66.90 -2.00
N ILE A 364 -11.16 -66.47 -3.21
CA ILE A 364 -12.01 -66.57 -4.41
C ILE A 364 -12.31 -68.04 -4.75
N VAL A 365 -11.29 -68.91 -4.74
CA VAL A 365 -11.48 -70.35 -5.01
C VAL A 365 -12.46 -70.97 -4.01
N HIS A 366 -12.34 -70.62 -2.72
CA HIS A 366 -13.28 -71.07 -1.71
C HIS A 366 -14.70 -70.56 -1.98
N ALA A 367 -14.86 -69.26 -2.25
CA ALA A 367 -16.15 -68.64 -2.54
C ALA A 367 -16.84 -69.30 -3.74
N MET A 368 -16.11 -69.57 -4.83
CA MET A 368 -16.65 -70.26 -6.00
C MET A 368 -17.14 -71.67 -5.65
N SER A 369 -16.40 -72.42 -4.82
CA SER A 369 -16.81 -73.75 -4.38
C SER A 369 -18.07 -73.73 -3.51
N ARG A 370 -18.26 -72.68 -2.70
CA ARG A 370 -19.44 -72.48 -1.85
C ARG A 370 -20.69 -72.20 -2.68
N VAL A 371 -20.57 -71.33 -3.68
CA VAL A 371 -21.64 -71.00 -4.60
C VAL A 371 -22.01 -72.21 -5.48
N ALA A 372 -21.02 -72.96 -5.97
CA ALA A 372 -21.23 -74.15 -6.80
C ALA A 372 -21.90 -75.33 -6.04
N ARG A 373 -21.67 -75.44 -4.72
CA ARG A 373 -22.24 -76.51 -3.87
C ARG A 373 -23.72 -76.31 -3.49
N ARG A 374 -24.35 -75.19 -3.86
CA ARG A 374 -25.79 -74.96 -3.66
C ARG A 374 -26.56 -74.91 -4.99
N PRO A 375 -26.91 -76.04 -5.62
CA PRO A 375 -28.00 -76.11 -6.58
C PRO A 375 -29.34 -76.40 -5.87
N GLN A 376 -30.31 -75.52 -6.11
CA GLN A 376 -31.78 -75.66 -5.96
C GLN A 376 -32.37 -76.25 -4.67
N ARG A 377 -33.12 -75.40 -3.95
CA ARG A 377 -34.46 -75.77 -3.47
C ARG A 377 -35.44 -74.67 -3.82
#